data_AF-A0A966PJT9-F1
#
_entry.id   AF-A0A966PJT9-F1
#
_cell.length_a   1.000
_cell.length_b   1.000
_cell.length_c   1.000
_cell.angle_alpha   90.00
_cell.angle_beta   90.00
_cell.angle_gamma   90.00
#
_symmetry.space_group_name_H-M   'P 1'
#
loop_
_entity.id
_entity.type
_entity.pdbx_description
1 polymer ?
#
loop_
_entity_poly.entity_id
_entity_poly.type
_entity_poly.pdbx_seq_one_letter_code
_entity_poly.pdbx_strand_id
1 'polypeptide(L)'
;MANDVSSLKIGESRYSLLLEPTGKITSLLRVRCESESKFVLDCDAGFGKISVARLLRFKIRIKCEISSEARGFVAVRGLSAIEFAEYLSHDSALSAWREKDFAVDFLASDFVAGKQRTRSSDVILPVGSSNKL
;
A
#
# COMPACT_ATOMS: atom_id res chain seq x y z
N MET A 1 -10.13 13.94 -7.24
CA MET A 1 -9.89 12.83 -6.29
C MET A 1 -11.00 12.89 -5.27
N ALA A 2 -11.51 11.76 -4.77
CA ALA A 2 -12.69 11.75 -3.89
C ALA A 2 -12.40 12.18 -2.45
N ASN A 3 -11.17 11.96 -1.98
CA ASN A 3 -10.72 12.40 -0.65
C ASN A 3 -9.87 13.65 -0.74
N ASP A 4 -9.93 14.49 0.30
CA ASP A 4 -9.02 15.62 0.48
C ASP A 4 -7.59 15.07 0.62
N VAL A 5 -6.69 15.50 -0.26
CA VAL A 5 -5.27 15.12 -0.21
C VAL A 5 -4.38 16.29 0.19
N SER A 6 -4.95 17.49 0.34
CA SER A 6 -4.20 18.69 0.70
C SER A 6 -3.85 18.75 2.19
N SER A 7 -4.60 18.03 3.04
CA SER A 7 -4.33 17.91 4.48
C SER A 7 -3.32 16.83 4.85
N LEU A 8 -2.74 16.11 3.88
CA LEU A 8 -1.73 15.08 4.13
C LEU A 8 -0.41 15.70 4.61
N LYS A 9 0.03 15.31 5.81
CA LYS A 9 1.36 15.69 6.31
C LYS A 9 2.45 14.85 5.64
N ILE A 10 3.67 15.35 5.64
CA ILE A 10 4.84 14.60 5.16
C ILE A 10 4.93 13.26 5.92
N GLY A 11 5.10 12.18 5.18
CA GLY A 11 5.13 10.80 5.70
C GLY A 11 3.76 10.15 5.82
N GLU A 12 2.66 10.91 5.76
CA GLU A 12 1.32 10.34 5.80
C GLU A 12 0.90 9.77 4.43
N SER A 13 -0.07 8.86 4.47
CA SER A 13 -0.70 8.30 3.28
C SER A 13 -2.23 8.30 3.41
N ARG A 14 -2.92 8.34 2.26
CA ARG A 14 -4.38 8.29 2.21
C ARG A 14 -4.85 7.59 0.95
N TYR A 15 -5.89 6.77 1.06
CA TYR A 15 -6.58 6.25 -0.12
C TYR A 15 -7.41 7.33 -0.79
N SER A 16 -7.55 7.25 -2.10
CA SER A 16 -8.49 8.09 -2.84
C SER A 16 -8.93 7.42 -4.13
N LEU A 17 -10.13 7.73 -4.58
CA LEU A 17 -10.61 7.31 -5.89
C LEU A 17 -10.31 8.41 -6.91
N LEU A 18 -9.71 8.02 -8.01
CA LEU A 18 -9.66 8.84 -9.21
C LEU A 18 -10.91 8.55 -10.03
N LEU A 19 -11.71 9.58 -10.27
CA LEU A 19 -13.01 9.46 -10.92
C LEU A 19 -12.99 10.09 -12.30
N GLU A 20 -13.87 9.64 -13.18
CA GLU A 20 -14.31 10.31 -14.41
C GLU A 20 -15.24 11.50 -14.10
N PRO A 21 -15.48 12.44 -15.04
CA PRO A 21 -16.41 13.54 -14.81
C PRO A 21 -17.84 13.05 -14.56
N THR A 22 -18.16 11.86 -15.09
CA THR A 22 -19.42 11.14 -14.90
C THR A 22 -19.54 10.46 -13.53
N GLY A 23 -18.50 10.52 -12.69
CA GLY A 23 -18.46 9.85 -11.39
C GLY A 23 -17.98 8.39 -11.43
N LYS A 24 -17.74 7.81 -12.60
CA LYS A 24 -17.18 6.44 -12.71
C LYS A 24 -15.77 6.36 -12.13
N ILE A 25 -15.39 5.22 -11.57
CA ILE A 25 -14.07 5.01 -11.00
C ILE A 25 -13.07 4.70 -12.12
N THR A 26 -12.01 5.49 -12.21
CA THR A 26 -10.85 5.23 -13.08
C THR A 26 -9.85 4.32 -12.40
N SER A 27 -9.48 4.63 -11.15
CA SER A 27 -8.49 3.85 -10.38
C SER A 27 -8.63 4.12 -8.88
N LEU A 28 -8.28 3.12 -8.06
CA LEU A 28 -7.99 3.30 -6.64
C LEU A 28 -6.51 3.70 -6.49
N LEU A 29 -6.25 4.75 -5.70
CA LEU A 29 -4.92 5.28 -5.48
C LEU A 29 -4.59 5.26 -3.98
N ARG A 30 -3.35 4.92 -3.64
CA ARG A 30 -2.72 5.34 -2.38
C ARG A 30 -1.90 6.58 -2.68
N VAL A 31 -2.18 7.68 -1.98
CA VAL A 31 -1.47 8.95 -2.12
C VAL A 31 -0.56 9.12 -0.93
N ARG A 32 0.73 9.38 -1.15
CA ARG A 32 1.73 9.63 -0.11
C ARG A 32 2.33 11.01 -0.28
N CYS A 33 2.48 11.73 0.81
CA CYS A 33 3.19 13.01 0.84
C CYS A 33 4.65 12.74 1.21
N GLU A 34 5.56 12.83 0.24
CA GLU A 34 7.00 12.61 0.48
C GLU A 34 7.71 13.91 0.86
N SER A 35 7.21 15.06 0.41
CA SER A 35 7.67 16.39 0.81
C SER A 35 6.59 17.44 0.50
N GLU A 36 6.83 18.70 0.86
CA GLU A 36 5.90 19.81 0.65
C GLU A 36 5.38 19.96 -0.79
N SER A 37 6.14 19.49 -1.78
CA SER A 37 5.79 19.61 -3.21
C SER A 37 5.86 18.27 -3.97
N LYS A 38 6.05 17.15 -3.27
CA LYS A 38 6.20 15.83 -3.89
C LYS A 38 5.19 14.85 -3.32
N PHE A 39 4.34 14.36 -4.21
CA PHE A 39 3.40 13.28 -3.92
C PHE A 39 3.73 12.07 -4.78
N VAL A 40 3.62 10.89 -4.18
CA VAL A 40 3.69 9.62 -4.91
C VAL A 40 2.35 8.92 -4.84
N LEU A 41 1.90 8.43 -6.00
CA LEU A 41 0.62 7.80 -6.18
C LEU A 41 0.85 6.36 -6.62
N ASP A 42 0.45 5.42 -5.77
CA ASP A 42 0.52 3.98 -6.05
C ASP A 42 -0.87 3.50 -6.52
N CYS A 43 -0.90 2.60 -7.51
CA CYS A 43 -2.14 2.03 -8.06
C CYS A 43 -1.90 0.61 -8.57
N ASP A 44 -2.98 -0.11 -8.84
CA ASP A 44 -2.89 -1.49 -9.30
C ASP A 44 -2.20 -1.56 -10.68
N ALA A 45 -1.55 -2.69 -10.95
CA ALA A 45 -0.90 -2.91 -12.24
C ALA A 45 -1.88 -2.69 -13.41
N GLY A 46 -1.42 -2.00 -14.45
CA GLY A 46 -2.23 -1.63 -15.60
C GLY A 46 -2.97 -0.29 -15.48
N PHE A 47 -3.12 0.28 -14.27
CA PHE A 47 -3.84 1.54 -14.08
C PHE A 47 -2.96 2.80 -14.19
N GLY A 48 -1.62 2.67 -14.07
CA GLY A 48 -0.73 3.84 -14.04
C GLY A 48 -0.89 4.79 -15.23
N LYS A 49 -0.91 4.27 -16.46
CA LYS A 49 -1.04 5.11 -17.68
C LYS A 49 -2.39 5.85 -17.74
N ILE A 50 -3.49 5.17 -17.40
CA ILE A 50 -4.81 5.80 -17.43
C ILE A 50 -4.97 6.83 -16.32
N SER A 51 -4.37 6.60 -15.15
CA SER A 51 -4.34 7.56 -14.05
C SER A 51 -3.54 8.81 -14.43
N VAL A 52 -2.36 8.68 -15.04
CA VAL A 52 -1.59 9.84 -15.54
C VAL A 52 -2.38 10.63 -16.57
N ALA A 53 -2.92 9.97 -17.60
CA ALA A 53 -3.72 10.64 -18.63
C ALA A 53 -4.90 11.40 -18.03
N ARG A 54 -5.56 10.83 -17.02
CA ARG A 54 -6.69 11.45 -16.32
C ARG A 54 -6.27 12.65 -15.47
N LEU A 55 -5.17 12.56 -14.73
CA LEU A 55 -4.63 13.66 -13.93
C LEU A 55 -4.16 14.83 -14.82
N LEU A 56 -3.51 14.53 -15.95
CA LEU A 56 -3.06 15.54 -16.91
C LEU A 56 -4.22 16.34 -17.54
N ARG A 57 -5.38 15.71 -17.76
CA ARG A 57 -6.58 16.42 -18.25
C ARG A 57 -7.09 17.49 -17.28
N PHE A 58 -6.71 17.42 -16.00
CA PHE A 58 -7.08 18.40 -14.97
C PHE A 58 -5.96 19.37 -14.61
N LYS A 59 -4.79 19.26 -15.25
CA LYS A 59 -3.68 20.20 -15.04
C LYS A 59 -4.03 21.55 -15.67
N ILE A 60 -4.73 22.40 -14.92
CA ILE A 60 -5.06 23.77 -15.33
C ILE A 60 -4.14 24.71 -14.56
N ARG A 61 -3.21 25.36 -15.26
CA ARG A 61 -2.29 26.41 -14.77
C ARG A 61 -1.35 26.03 -13.61
N ILE A 62 -1.31 24.77 -13.19
CA ILE A 62 -0.41 24.29 -12.15
C ILE A 62 0.91 23.81 -12.77
N LYS A 63 2.03 24.32 -12.23
CA LYS A 63 3.38 23.84 -12.53
C LYS A 63 3.63 22.54 -11.76
N CYS A 64 3.25 21.42 -12.36
CA CYS A 64 3.46 20.08 -11.82
C CYS A 64 3.86 19.12 -12.94
N GLU A 65 4.83 18.25 -12.68
CA GLU A 65 5.23 17.18 -13.58
C GLU A 65 4.64 15.86 -13.07
N ILE A 66 4.08 15.07 -13.99
CA ILE A 66 3.45 13.79 -13.67
C ILE A 66 4.05 12.74 -14.60
N SER A 67 4.67 11.74 -14.00
CA SER A 67 5.19 10.56 -14.69
C SER A 67 4.70 9.30 -13.97
N SER A 68 4.75 8.16 -14.66
CA SER A 68 4.44 6.86 -14.08
C SER A 68 5.56 5.87 -14.38
N GLU A 69 5.88 5.06 -13.39
CA GLU A 69 6.78 3.92 -13.50
C GLU A 69 6.10 2.69 -12.91
N ALA A 70 6.33 1.52 -13.50
CA ALA A 70 5.89 0.27 -12.91
C ALA A 70 6.95 -0.24 -11.93
N ARG A 71 6.57 -0.48 -10.68
CA ARG A 71 7.46 -0.99 -9.63
C ARG A 71 6.82 -2.21 -8.96
N GLY A 72 7.65 -3.18 -8.59
CA GLY A 72 7.25 -4.32 -7.78
C GLY A 72 7.19 -3.93 -6.30
N PHE A 73 6.19 -4.44 -5.58
CA PHE A 73 6.08 -4.30 -4.13
C PHE A 73 5.96 -5.67 -3.48
N VAL A 74 6.57 -5.82 -2.31
CA VAL A 74 6.40 -6.99 -1.45
C VAL A 74 5.52 -6.59 -0.26
N ALA A 75 4.42 -7.32 -0.12
CA ALA A 75 3.46 -7.16 0.94
C ALA A 75 3.77 -8.12 2.10
N VAL A 76 4.12 -7.59 3.27
CA VAL A 76 4.24 -8.35 4.52
C VAL A 76 2.96 -8.17 5.32
N ARG A 77 2.36 -9.27 5.78
CA ARG A 77 1.04 -9.32 6.42
C ARG A 77 1.08 -10.12 7.71
N GLY A 78 0.13 -9.87 8.60
CA GLY A 78 -0.03 -10.62 9.85
C GLY A 78 1.06 -10.31 10.89
N LEU A 79 1.63 -9.11 10.86
CA LEU A 79 2.59 -8.67 11.86
C LEU A 79 1.86 -8.40 13.18
N SER A 80 2.56 -8.66 14.29
CA SER A 80 2.17 -8.09 15.58
C SER A 80 2.36 -6.56 15.56
N ALA A 81 1.76 -5.85 16.52
CA ALA A 81 1.95 -4.40 16.63
C ALA A 81 3.42 -3.99 16.81
N ILE A 82 4.23 -4.83 17.48
CA ILE A 82 5.66 -4.60 17.69
C ILE A 82 6.42 -4.76 16.37
N GLU A 83 6.21 -5.87 15.66
CA GLU A 83 6.84 -6.12 14.37
C GLU A 83 6.39 -5.07 13.33
N PHE A 84 5.13 -4.65 13.36
CA PHE A 84 4.64 -3.57 12.50
C PHE A 84 5.40 -2.26 12.73
N ALA A 85 5.57 -1.84 13.99
CA ALA A 85 6.33 -0.66 14.34
C ALA A 85 7.82 -0.78 13.97
N GLU A 86 8.42 -1.96 14.18
CA GLU A 86 9.79 -2.26 13.79
C GLU A 86 9.96 -2.16 12.26
N TYR A 87 9.09 -2.81 11.49
CA TYR A 87 9.17 -2.80 10.04
C TYR A 87 8.96 -1.38 9.49
N LEU A 88 7.97 -0.63 9.99
CA LEU A 88 7.75 0.76 9.58
C LEU A 88 8.92 1.70 9.90
N SER A 89 9.82 1.34 10.81
CA SER A 89 11.02 2.13 11.10
C SER A 89 12.11 2.00 10.03
N HIS A 90 11.97 1.06 9.08
CA HIS A 90 12.88 0.93 7.95
C HIS A 90 12.54 1.96 6.87
N ASP A 91 13.56 2.63 6.32
CA ASP A 91 13.40 3.72 5.33
C ASP A 91 12.52 3.37 4.12
N SER A 92 12.47 2.10 3.71
CA SER A 92 11.71 1.63 2.55
C SER A 92 10.32 1.09 2.87
N ALA A 93 9.96 1.00 4.15
CA ALA A 93 8.69 0.42 4.58
C ALA A 93 7.55 1.43 4.49
N LEU A 94 6.42 0.99 3.96
CA LEU A 94 5.19 1.77 3.89
C LEU A 94 4.07 1.01 4.59
N SER A 95 3.14 1.71 5.24
CA SER A 95 1.90 1.07 5.67
C SER A 95 1.21 0.48 4.44
N ALA A 96 0.84 -0.79 4.54
CA ALA A 96 0.35 -1.52 3.40
C ALA A 96 -1.00 -1.02 2.90
N TRP A 97 -1.29 -1.40 1.65
CA TRP A 97 -2.62 -1.28 1.09
C TRP A 97 -3.67 -1.86 2.05
N ARG A 98 -4.62 -1.00 2.47
CA ARG A 98 -5.72 -1.28 3.40
C ARG A 98 -5.34 -1.49 4.87
N GLU A 99 -4.27 -0.84 5.35
CA GLU A 99 -3.86 -0.44 6.74
C GLU A 99 -4.37 -1.17 8.01
N LYS A 100 -5.59 -1.69 8.07
CA LYS A 100 -6.25 -2.22 9.28
C LYS A 100 -5.69 -3.56 9.78
N ASP A 101 -4.70 -4.15 9.15
CA ASP A 101 -4.19 -5.50 9.44
C ASP A 101 -2.70 -5.54 9.81
N PHE A 102 -2.14 -4.43 10.33
CA PHE A 102 -0.72 -4.32 10.70
C PHE A 102 0.20 -4.84 9.59
N ALA A 103 -0.10 -4.39 8.38
CA ALA A 103 0.58 -4.80 7.17
C ALA A 103 1.51 -3.71 6.67
N VAL A 104 2.66 -4.11 6.11
CA VAL A 104 3.62 -3.20 5.49
C VAL A 104 3.91 -3.62 4.06
N ASP A 105 4.16 -2.65 3.20
CA ASP A 105 4.63 -2.85 1.83
C ASP A 105 6.07 -2.33 1.71
N PHE A 106 6.89 -3.04 0.96
CA PHE A 106 8.25 -2.64 0.59
C PHE A 106 8.36 -2.53 -0.92
N LEU A 107 9.21 -1.63 -1.41
CA LEU A 107 9.72 -1.79 -2.77
C LEU A 107 10.44 -3.14 -2.86
N ALA A 108 10.15 -3.90 -3.91
CA ALA A 108 10.73 -5.23 -4.06
C ALA A 108 12.26 -5.21 -4.15
N SER A 109 12.87 -4.10 -4.59
CA SER A 109 14.32 -3.88 -4.59
C SER A 109 14.93 -3.79 -3.20
N ASP A 110 14.15 -3.32 -2.23
CA ASP A 110 14.63 -2.98 -0.88
C ASP A 110 14.23 -4.08 0.12
N PHE A 111 13.30 -4.96 -0.28
CA PHE A 111 12.90 -6.10 0.51
C PHE A 111 14.00 -7.15 0.55
N VAL A 112 14.77 -7.16 1.63
CA VAL A 112 15.59 -8.31 2.01
C VAL A 112 14.70 -9.27 2.76
N ALA A 113 14.52 -10.49 2.24
CA ALA A 113 13.86 -11.55 2.97
C ALA A 113 14.68 -11.88 4.24
N GLY A 114 14.41 -11.17 5.34
CA GLY A 114 14.85 -11.61 6.66
C GLY A 114 14.31 -13.01 6.90
N LYS A 115 15.15 -13.91 7.45
CA LYS A 115 14.87 -15.33 7.72
C LYS A 115 13.37 -15.52 7.96
N GLN A 116 12.67 -16.15 7.01
CA GLN A 116 11.28 -16.55 7.21
C GLN A 116 11.21 -17.23 8.57
N ARG A 117 10.61 -16.56 9.56
CA ARG A 117 10.39 -17.19 10.85
C ARG A 117 9.29 -18.19 10.58
N THR A 118 9.68 -19.43 10.32
CA THR A 118 8.75 -20.56 10.22
C THR A 118 7.93 -20.54 11.50
N ARG A 119 6.70 -20.02 11.42
CA ARG A 119 5.71 -20.27 12.45
C ARG A 119 5.51 -21.79 12.43
N SER A 120 6.08 -22.49 13.42
CA SER A 120 5.57 -23.80 13.78
C SER A 120 4.16 -23.54 14.27
N SER A 121 3.18 -23.73 13.40
CA SER A 121 1.80 -23.89 13.85
C SER A 121 1.77 -25.25 14.54
N ASP A 122 1.93 -25.26 15.86
CA ASP A 122 1.62 -26.44 16.66
C ASP A 122 0.11 -26.65 16.59
N VAL A 123 -0.32 -27.35 15.54
CA VAL A 123 -1.69 -27.82 15.39
C VAL A 123 -1.85 -28.96 16.40
N ILE A 124 -2.40 -28.66 17.57
CA ILE A 124 -2.83 -29.69 18.51
C ILE A 124 -4.03 -30.40 17.89
N LEU A 125 -3.82 -31.59 17.34
CA LEU A 125 -4.90 -32.48 16.91
C LEU A 125 -5.58 -33.08 18.15
N PRO A 126 -6.92 -33.14 18.22
CA PRO A 126 -7.60 -33.80 19.33
C PRO A 126 -7.29 -35.30 19.33
N VAL A 127 -6.84 -35.81 20.47
CA VAL A 127 -6.63 -37.25 20.70
C VAL A 127 -8.00 -37.90 20.79
N GLY A 128 -8.43 -38.57 19.72
CA GLY A 128 -9.64 -39.38 19.72
C GLY A 128 -9.45 -40.64 20.56
N SER A 129 -10.13 -40.71 21.70
CA SER A 129 -10.28 -41.95 22.48
C SER A 129 -11.11 -42.96 21.68
N SER A 130 -10.47 -44.05 21.25
CA SER A 130 -11.14 -45.18 20.62
C SER A 130 -11.74 -46.07 21.71
N ASN A 131 -13.06 -45.96 21.95
CA ASN A 131 -13.80 -46.99 22.67
C ASN A 131 -13.89 -48.23 21.78
N LYS A 132 -13.33 -49.36 22.25
CA LYS A 132 -13.64 -50.68 21.68
C LYS A 132 -14.94 -51.18 22.31
N LEU A 133 -15.84 -51.66 21.45
CA LEU A 133 -16.93 -52.58 21.80
C LEU A 133 -16.36 -53.92 22.27
#